data_AF-A0A0Q4FGA8-F1
#
_entry.id   AF-A0A0Q4FGA8-F1
#
_cell.length_a   1.000
_cell.length_b   1.000
_cell.length_c   1.000
_cell.angle_alpha   90.00
_cell.angle_beta   90.00
_cell.angle_gamma   90.00
#
_symmetry.space_group_name_H-M   'P 1'
#
loop_
_entity.id
_entity.type
_entity.pdbx_description
1 polymer ?
#
loop_
_entity_poly.entity_id
_entity_poly.type
_entity_poly.pdbx_seq_one_letter_code
_entity_poly.pdbx_strand_id
1 'polypeptide(L)'
;MAMDKPETFKDTNPAATIIADNILAADTASFARIIQRRNELGDKIRFGVIALNSGSLLSLAALMGARGEASNWLQLDAPHARLAAVAFVAGVVGASIAPFFDHLKLTHEAADAYARMSAARSVAITQAEIVTDRNKVLRQTAMERYLALPLVDFQTSTKAIACQNVGVGGWLVGAVIVAGHLVGFFR
;
A
#
# COMPACT_ATOMS: atom_id res chain seq x y z
N MET A 1 12.87 12.72 65.70
CA MET A 1 13.52 12.55 64.38
C MET A 1 12.42 12.73 63.34
N ALA A 2 12.24 13.96 62.86
CA ALA A 2 11.17 14.31 61.94
C ALA A 2 11.58 13.86 60.53
N MET A 3 10.75 13.05 59.89
CA MET A 3 10.97 12.50 58.56
C MET A 3 10.60 13.59 57.54
N ASP A 4 11.61 14.06 56.83
CA ASP A 4 11.49 15.10 55.81
C ASP A 4 10.60 14.60 54.66
N LYS A 5 9.61 15.40 54.27
CA LYS A 5 8.68 15.03 53.19
C LYS A 5 9.43 15.14 51.86
N PRO A 6 9.38 14.13 50.97
CA PRO A 6 9.99 14.25 49.66
C PRO A 6 9.26 15.33 48.86
N GLU A 7 9.99 16.39 48.52
CA GLU A 7 9.54 17.41 47.59
C GLU A 7 9.18 16.75 46.27
N THR A 8 7.90 16.87 45.89
CA THR A 8 7.42 16.53 44.55
C THR A 8 8.06 17.50 43.56
N PHE A 9 9.20 17.12 43.00
CA PHE A 9 9.88 17.86 41.95
C PHE A 9 9.04 17.82 40.67
N LYS A 10 8.25 18.86 40.46
CA LYS A 10 7.42 19.09 39.28
C LYS A 10 8.20 19.97 38.32
N ASP A 11 9.21 19.40 37.68
CA ASP A 11 9.95 20.11 36.62
C ASP A 11 9.98 19.27 35.34
N THR A 12 8.79 18.95 34.83
CA THR A 12 8.63 18.75 33.39
C THR A 12 8.70 20.14 32.78
N ASN A 13 9.88 20.56 32.30
CA ASN A 13 10.04 21.81 31.57
C ASN A 13 9.00 21.84 30.43
N PRO A 14 7.93 22.64 30.54
CA PRO A 14 6.81 22.58 29.63
C PRO A 14 7.23 22.97 28.20
N ALA A 15 8.28 23.78 28.05
CA ALA A 15 8.83 24.13 26.76
C ALA A 15 9.48 22.94 26.05
N ALA A 16 10.18 22.05 26.78
CA ALA A 16 10.78 20.85 26.21
C ALA A 16 9.71 19.84 25.75
N THR A 17 8.62 19.72 26.51
CA THR A 17 7.46 18.88 26.15
C THR A 17 6.73 19.45 24.92
N ILE A 18 6.49 20.76 24.87
CA ILE A 18 5.84 21.43 23.72
C ILE A 18 6.69 21.30 22.45
N ILE A 19 8.02 21.44 22.53
CA ILE A 19 8.90 21.29 21.37
C ILE A 19 8.92 19.84 20.87
N ALA A 20 9.01 18.85 21.79
CA ALA A 20 8.96 17.44 21.43
C ALA A 20 7.62 17.06 20.79
N ASP A 21 6.50 17.55 21.33
CA ASP A 21 5.15 17.32 20.79
C ASP A 21 4.99 17.96 19.41
N ASN A 22 5.52 19.17 19.20
CA ASN A 22 5.47 19.86 17.91
C ASN A 22 6.32 19.17 16.83
N ILE A 23 7.52 18.68 17.18
CA ILE A 23 8.38 17.94 16.24
C ILE A 23 7.72 16.61 15.88
N LEU A 24 7.19 15.88 16.88
CA LEU A 24 6.48 14.62 16.66
C LEU A 24 5.23 14.81 15.79
N ALA A 25 4.47 15.89 16.01
CA ALA A 25 3.31 16.27 15.21
C ALA A 25 3.69 16.64 13.76
N ALA A 26 4.79 17.36 13.57
CA ALA A 26 5.29 17.72 12.24
C ALA A 26 5.79 16.49 11.46
N ASP A 27 6.48 15.57 12.12
CA ASP A 27 6.97 14.33 11.52
C ASP A 27 5.82 13.37 11.16
N THR A 28 4.84 13.22 12.06
CA THR A 28 3.64 12.42 11.76
C THR A 28 2.81 13.02 10.62
N ALA A 29 2.63 14.33 10.57
CA ALA A 29 1.94 15.00 9.47
C ALA A 29 2.68 14.84 8.12
N SER A 30 4.02 14.90 8.15
CA SER A 30 4.86 14.71 6.96
C SER A 30 4.78 13.26 6.46
N PHE A 31 4.85 12.29 7.37
CA PHE A 31 4.73 10.88 7.05
C PHE A 31 3.35 10.52 6.49
N ALA A 32 2.28 11.03 7.11
CA ALA A 32 0.91 10.85 6.63
C ALA A 32 0.73 11.38 5.20
N ARG A 33 1.30 12.55 4.90
CA ARG A 33 1.26 13.14 3.54
C ARG A 33 1.99 12.28 2.51
N ILE A 34 3.15 11.70 2.86
CA ILE A 34 3.91 10.83 1.96
C ILE A 34 3.11 9.56 1.65
N ILE A 35 2.53 8.92 2.68
CA ILE A 35 1.67 7.73 2.50
C ILE A 35 0.47 8.06 1.63
N GLN A 36 -0.21 9.17 1.90
CA GLN A 36 -1.36 9.59 1.10
C GLN A 36 -1.00 9.76 -0.37
N ARG A 37 0.08 10.50 -0.67
CA ARG A 37 0.54 10.70 -2.06
C ARG A 37 0.89 9.38 -2.75
N ARG A 38 1.55 8.47 -2.03
CA ARG A 38 1.87 7.14 -2.57
C ARG A 38 0.61 6.36 -2.92
N ASN A 39 -0.38 6.36 -2.03
CA ASN A 39 -1.65 5.65 -2.27
C ASN A 39 -2.40 6.27 -3.46
N GLU A 40 -2.48 7.61 -3.54
CA GLU A 40 -3.08 8.31 -4.68
C GLU A 40 -2.37 7.99 -6.01
N LEU A 41 -1.03 7.93 -6.03
CA LEU A 41 -0.27 7.53 -7.21
C LEU A 41 -0.52 6.05 -7.56
N GLY A 42 -0.55 5.18 -6.57
CA GLY A 42 -0.86 3.75 -6.75
C GLY A 42 -2.23 3.54 -7.39
N ASP A 43 -3.25 4.24 -6.90
CA ASP A 43 -4.62 4.13 -7.43
C ASP A 43 -4.73 4.69 -8.84
N LYS A 44 -4.06 5.82 -9.13
CA LYS A 44 -4.00 6.39 -10.49
C LYS A 44 -3.35 5.42 -11.48
N ILE A 45 -2.24 4.78 -11.10
CA ILE A 45 -1.56 3.80 -11.96
C ILE A 45 -2.47 2.60 -12.21
N ARG A 46 -3.14 2.07 -11.17
CA ARG A 46 -4.06 0.93 -11.31
C ARG A 46 -5.23 1.25 -12.22
N PHE A 47 -5.88 2.38 -12.00
CA PHE A 47 -6.95 2.86 -12.86
C PHE A 47 -6.47 3.02 -14.30
N GLY A 48 -5.28 3.60 -14.49
CA GLY A 48 -4.65 3.73 -15.81
C GLY A 48 -4.44 2.38 -16.50
N VAL A 49 -3.93 1.37 -15.79
CA VAL A 49 -3.72 0.01 -16.34
C VAL A 49 -5.05 -0.67 -16.70
N ILE A 50 -6.08 -0.53 -15.86
CA ILE A 50 -7.41 -1.06 -16.15
C ILE A 50 -7.98 -0.39 -17.39
N ALA A 51 -7.99 0.95 -17.42
CA ALA A 51 -8.50 1.72 -18.55
C ALA A 51 -7.77 1.39 -19.85
N LEU A 52 -6.45 1.22 -19.79
CA LEU A 52 -5.63 0.88 -20.94
C LEU A 52 -5.97 -0.52 -21.48
N ASN A 53 -6.07 -1.53 -20.61
CA ASN A 53 -6.46 -2.89 -21.01
C ASN A 53 -7.90 -2.92 -21.56
N SER A 54 -8.85 -2.26 -20.88
CA SER A 54 -10.24 -2.19 -21.32
C SER A 54 -10.40 -1.45 -22.66
N GLY A 55 -9.69 -0.34 -22.84
CA GLY A 55 -9.68 0.43 -24.09
C GLY A 55 -9.09 -0.39 -25.24
N SER A 56 -8.00 -1.12 -25.01
CA SER A 56 -7.44 -2.05 -25.99
C SER A 56 -8.40 -3.16 -26.36
N LEU A 57 -9.10 -3.74 -25.37
CA LEU A 57 -10.09 -4.79 -25.60
C LEU A 57 -11.28 -4.29 -26.43
N LEU A 58 -11.81 -3.11 -26.11
CA LEU A 58 -12.88 -2.47 -26.90
C LEU A 58 -12.43 -2.17 -28.33
N SER A 59 -11.21 -1.68 -28.49
CA SER A 59 -10.63 -1.40 -29.82
C SER A 59 -10.48 -2.68 -30.63
N LEU A 60 -10.00 -3.75 -30.01
CA LEU A 60 -9.89 -5.06 -30.65
C LEU A 60 -11.27 -5.62 -31.05
N ALA A 61 -12.26 -5.52 -30.17
CA ALA A 61 -13.63 -5.94 -30.47
C ALA A 61 -14.24 -5.13 -31.62
N ALA A 62 -14.02 -3.82 -31.65
CA ALA A 62 -14.46 -2.94 -32.73
C ALA A 62 -13.79 -3.33 -34.06
N LEU A 63 -12.49 -3.63 -34.06
CA LEU A 63 -11.75 -4.08 -35.24
C LEU A 63 -12.27 -5.43 -35.77
N MET A 64 -12.58 -6.37 -34.89
CA MET A 64 -13.13 -7.68 -35.28
C MET A 64 -14.59 -7.60 -35.76
N GLY A 65 -15.37 -6.66 -35.21
CA GLY A 65 -16.76 -6.43 -35.60
C GLY A 65 -16.90 -5.61 -36.88
N ALA A 66 -15.91 -4.78 -37.20
CA ALA A 66 -15.85 -4.02 -38.44
C ALA A 66 -15.59 -4.96 -39.63
N ARG A 67 -16.67 -5.43 -40.26
CA ARG A 67 -16.63 -6.04 -41.59
C ARG A 67 -16.22 -4.96 -42.62
N GLY A 68 -14.93 -4.69 -42.77
CA GLY A 68 -14.43 -3.63 -43.66
C GLY A 68 -12.91 -3.49 -43.74
N GLU A 69 -12.45 -2.40 -44.37
CA GLU A 69 -11.03 -2.11 -44.66
C GLU A 69 -10.13 -2.16 -43.43
N ALA A 70 -10.60 -1.76 -42.24
CA ALA A 70 -9.79 -1.77 -41.02
C ALA A 70 -9.38 -3.19 -40.58
N SER A 71 -10.28 -4.17 -40.72
CA SER A 71 -9.97 -5.58 -40.46
C SER A 71 -9.02 -6.14 -41.53
N ASN A 72 -9.24 -5.78 -42.80
CA ASN A 72 -8.36 -6.16 -43.90
C ASN A 72 -6.95 -5.54 -43.80
N TRP A 73 -6.84 -4.32 -43.26
CA TRP A 73 -5.57 -3.61 -43.10
C TRP A 73 -4.72 -4.24 -42.00
N LEU A 74 -5.35 -4.65 -40.88
CA LEU A 74 -4.64 -5.28 -39.78
C LEU A 74 -4.23 -6.74 -40.07
N GLN A 75 -4.92 -7.42 -41.00
CA GLN A 75 -4.75 -8.85 -41.29
C GLN A 75 -4.70 -9.74 -40.03
N LEU A 76 -5.36 -9.31 -38.97
CA LEU A 76 -5.31 -9.99 -37.68
C LEU A 76 -6.13 -11.27 -37.78
N ASP A 77 -5.45 -12.40 -37.67
CA ASP A 77 -6.11 -13.70 -37.70
C ASP A 77 -6.84 -13.97 -36.37
N ALA A 78 -7.89 -14.79 -36.46
CA ALA A 78 -8.75 -15.10 -35.32
C ALA A 78 -8.01 -15.65 -34.07
N PRO A 79 -6.99 -16.53 -34.17
CA PRO A 79 -6.33 -17.04 -32.97
C PRO A 79 -5.49 -15.98 -32.26
N HIS A 80 -4.73 -15.13 -32.97
CA HIS A 80 -3.96 -14.08 -32.32
C HIS A 80 -4.85 -12.98 -31.75
N ALA A 81 -5.96 -12.66 -32.41
CA ALA A 81 -6.97 -11.76 -31.85
C ALA A 81 -7.53 -12.30 -30.50
N ARG A 82 -7.83 -13.60 -30.42
CA ARG A 82 -8.26 -14.22 -29.15
C ARG A 82 -7.17 -14.19 -28.09
N LEU A 83 -5.91 -14.46 -28.46
CA LEU A 83 -4.79 -14.39 -27.52
C LEU A 83 -4.58 -12.97 -26.98
N ALA A 84 -4.65 -11.95 -27.83
CA ALA A 84 -4.58 -10.55 -27.42
C ALA A 84 -5.76 -10.19 -26.49
N ALA A 85 -6.98 -10.62 -26.81
CA ALA A 85 -8.15 -10.41 -25.95
C ALA A 85 -7.98 -11.06 -24.56
N VAL A 86 -7.51 -12.30 -24.51
CA VAL A 86 -7.22 -13.00 -23.23
C VAL A 86 -6.15 -12.26 -22.43
N ALA A 87 -5.09 -11.76 -23.09
CA ALA A 87 -4.03 -10.99 -22.44
C ALA A 87 -4.57 -9.68 -21.83
N PHE A 88 -5.41 -8.95 -22.56
CA PHE A 88 -6.04 -7.73 -22.02
C PHE A 88 -7.01 -8.03 -20.87
N VAL A 89 -7.81 -9.10 -20.95
CA VAL A 89 -8.69 -9.51 -19.85
C VAL A 89 -7.88 -9.90 -18.61
N ALA A 90 -6.82 -10.68 -18.78
CA ALA A 90 -5.91 -11.01 -17.68
C ALA A 90 -5.30 -9.74 -17.06
N GLY A 91 -4.99 -8.74 -17.90
CA GLY A 91 -4.52 -7.43 -17.47
C GLY A 91 -5.53 -6.67 -16.60
N VAL A 92 -6.80 -6.60 -17.03
CA VAL A 92 -7.89 -6.00 -16.24
C VAL A 92 -8.05 -6.71 -14.89
N VAL A 93 -8.14 -8.04 -14.91
CA VAL A 93 -8.35 -8.85 -13.70
C VAL A 93 -7.18 -8.70 -12.73
N GLY A 94 -5.95 -8.81 -13.22
CA GLY A 94 -4.74 -8.63 -12.41
C GLY A 94 -4.70 -7.27 -11.73
N ALA A 95 -4.92 -6.19 -12.48
CA ALA A 95 -4.92 -4.84 -11.91
C ALA A 95 -6.08 -4.60 -10.92
N SER A 96 -7.24 -5.25 -11.13
CA SER A 96 -8.43 -5.09 -10.28
C SER A 96 -8.34 -5.83 -8.93
N ILE A 97 -7.54 -6.90 -8.84
CA ILE A 97 -7.36 -7.66 -7.60
C ILE A 97 -6.28 -7.05 -6.69
N ALA A 98 -5.34 -6.26 -7.24
CA ALA A 98 -4.27 -5.65 -6.46
C ALA A 98 -4.75 -4.84 -5.22
N PRO A 99 -5.81 -4.00 -5.32
CA PRO A 99 -6.35 -3.27 -4.16
C PRO A 99 -6.85 -4.17 -3.04
N PHE A 100 -7.39 -5.35 -3.36
CA PHE A 100 -7.87 -6.29 -2.36
C PHE A 100 -6.73 -6.80 -1.46
N PHE A 101 -5.59 -7.15 -2.06
CA PHE A 101 -4.42 -7.61 -1.29
C PHE A 101 -3.77 -6.50 -0.47
N ASP A 102 -3.76 -5.26 -0.96
CA ASP A 102 -3.33 -4.11 -0.16
C ASP A 102 -4.27 -3.85 1.01
N HIS A 103 -5.57 -3.92 0.78
CA HIS A 103 -6.56 -3.72 1.84
C HIS A 103 -6.38 -4.74 2.96
N LEU A 104 -6.24 -6.03 2.63
CA LEU A 104 -6.00 -7.08 3.63
C LEU A 104 -4.72 -6.81 4.44
N LYS A 105 -3.61 -6.47 3.78
CA LYS A 105 -2.35 -6.13 4.48
C LYS A 105 -2.55 -4.92 5.40
N LEU A 106 -3.15 -3.84 4.89
CA LEU A 106 -3.40 -2.62 5.64
C LEU A 106 -4.28 -2.85 6.88
N THR A 107 -5.29 -3.72 6.80
CA THR A 107 -6.14 -4.03 7.96
C THR A 107 -5.37 -4.74 9.08
N HIS A 108 -4.48 -5.67 8.75
CA HIS A 108 -3.63 -6.33 9.73
C HIS A 108 -2.60 -5.37 10.33
N GLU A 109 -1.94 -4.60 9.47
CA GLU A 109 -0.95 -3.61 9.88
C GLU A 109 -1.55 -2.50 10.76
N ALA A 110 -2.77 -2.06 10.47
CA ALA A 110 -3.47 -1.09 11.31
C ALA A 110 -3.80 -1.65 12.69
N ALA A 111 -4.21 -2.93 12.77
CA ALA A 111 -4.44 -3.59 14.06
C ALA A 111 -3.14 -3.72 14.87
N ASP A 112 -2.05 -4.12 14.24
CA ASP A 112 -0.72 -4.23 14.87
C ASP A 112 -0.19 -2.87 15.32
N ALA A 113 -0.36 -1.83 14.49
CA ALA A 113 0.05 -0.46 14.83
C ALA A 113 -0.76 0.07 16.03
N TYR A 114 -2.07 -0.20 16.07
CA TYR A 114 -2.91 0.17 17.21
C TYR A 114 -2.48 -0.56 18.49
N ALA A 115 -2.22 -1.87 18.42
CA ALA A 115 -1.71 -2.64 19.55
C ALA A 115 -0.38 -2.06 20.06
N ARG A 116 0.49 -1.66 19.13
CA ARG A 116 1.81 -1.09 19.45
C ARG A 116 1.73 0.31 20.03
N MET A 117 0.85 1.17 19.52
CA MET A 117 0.57 2.49 20.12
C MET A 117 0.00 2.35 21.53
N SER A 118 -0.92 1.40 21.74
CA SER A 118 -1.50 1.12 23.07
C SER A 118 -0.42 0.64 24.06
N ALA A 119 0.47 -0.26 23.61
CA ALA A 119 1.60 -0.72 24.42
C ALA A 119 2.60 0.41 24.71
N ALA A 120 2.95 1.23 23.71
CA ALA A 120 3.83 2.38 23.88
C ALA A 120 3.26 3.40 24.88
N ARG A 121 1.95 3.67 24.81
CA ARG A 121 1.26 4.54 25.77
C ARG A 121 1.31 3.97 27.19
N SER A 122 1.15 2.66 27.33
CA SER A 122 1.28 1.98 28.63
C SER A 122 2.70 2.12 29.19
N VAL A 123 3.73 1.99 28.35
CA VAL A 123 5.12 2.25 28.74
C VAL A 123 5.32 3.71 29.16
N ALA A 124 4.82 4.67 28.37
CA ALA A 124 4.96 6.10 28.69
C ALA A 124 4.29 6.49 30.02
N ILE A 125 3.10 5.95 30.31
CA ILE A 125 2.40 6.19 31.58
C ILE A 125 3.23 5.61 32.75
N THR A 126 3.71 4.38 32.63
CA THR A 126 4.56 3.77 33.69
C THR A 126 5.94 4.45 33.84
N GLN A 127 6.40 5.20 32.85
CA GLN A 127 7.62 6.00 32.93
C GLN A 127 7.41 7.35 33.63
N ALA A 128 6.21 7.90 33.58
CA ALA A 128 5.86 9.16 34.23
C ALA A 128 5.54 9.01 35.73
N GLU A 129 5.30 7.78 36.21
CA GLU A 129 5.03 7.50 37.62
C GLU A 129 6.31 7.36 38.47
N ILE A 130 6.19 7.64 39.77
CA ILE A 130 7.26 7.48 40.75
C ILE A 130 7.79 6.03 40.71
N VAL A 131 9.12 5.88 40.69
CA VAL A 131 9.80 4.59 40.60
C VAL A 131 9.61 3.80 41.91
N THR A 132 8.54 3.02 41.97
CA THR A 132 8.33 1.96 42.97
C THR A 132 8.67 0.60 42.37
N ASP A 133 8.97 -0.42 43.19
CA ASP A 133 9.30 -1.76 42.66
C ASP A 133 8.13 -2.37 41.88
N ARG A 134 6.88 -2.05 42.27
CA ARG A 134 5.68 -2.41 41.52
C ARG A 134 5.65 -1.75 40.13
N ASN A 135 6.02 -0.47 40.03
CA ASN A 135 6.06 0.25 38.76
C ASN A 135 7.21 -0.20 37.86
N LYS A 136 8.33 -0.66 38.42
CA LYS A 136 9.41 -1.29 37.65
C LYS A 136 8.95 -2.58 36.97
N VAL A 137 8.22 -3.44 37.69
CA VAL A 137 7.67 -4.68 37.13
C VAL A 137 6.63 -4.38 36.04
N LEU A 138 5.70 -3.45 36.30
CA LEU A 138 4.71 -3.02 35.31
C LEU A 138 5.37 -2.44 34.05
N ARG A 139 6.44 -1.65 34.22
CA ARG A 139 7.23 -1.10 33.12
C ARG A 139 7.95 -2.19 32.32
N GLN A 140 8.58 -3.16 32.97
CA GLN A 140 9.23 -4.29 32.28
C GLN A 140 8.20 -5.09 31.48
N THR A 141 7.06 -5.46 32.07
CA THR A 141 6.00 -6.19 31.37
C THR A 141 5.41 -5.39 30.21
N ALA A 142 5.23 -4.07 30.36
CA ALA A 142 4.75 -3.22 29.27
C ALA A 142 5.77 -3.10 28.14
N MET A 143 7.06 -3.02 28.46
CA MET A 143 8.14 -2.97 27.48
C MET A 143 8.30 -4.32 26.75
N GLU A 144 8.24 -5.44 27.45
CA GLU A 144 8.25 -6.78 26.86
C GLU A 144 7.09 -6.95 25.88
N ARG A 145 5.88 -6.50 26.26
CA ARG A 145 4.71 -6.50 25.35
C ARG A 145 4.93 -5.60 24.14
N TYR A 146 5.53 -4.42 24.31
CA TYR A 146 5.82 -3.52 23.19
C TYR A 146 6.86 -4.09 22.21
N LEU A 147 7.92 -4.74 22.73
CA LEU A 147 8.98 -5.35 21.94
C LEU A 147 8.53 -6.65 21.26
N ALA A 148 7.56 -7.36 21.83
CA ALA A 148 6.98 -8.56 21.23
C ALA A 148 6.04 -8.27 20.05
N LEU A 149 5.62 -7.01 19.85
CA LEU A 149 4.73 -6.64 18.76
C LEU A 149 5.50 -6.47 17.43
N PRO A 150 4.91 -6.92 16.31
CA PRO A 150 5.56 -6.82 15.00
C PRO A 150 5.80 -5.36 14.60
N LEU A 151 6.86 -5.16 13.80
CA LEU A 151 7.10 -3.89 13.13
C LEU A 151 6.14 -3.74 11.95
N VAL A 152 5.48 -2.60 11.88
CA VAL A 152 4.54 -2.24 10.82
C VAL A 152 5.25 -1.31 9.84
N ASP A 153 5.21 -1.64 8.55
CA ASP A 153 5.90 -0.86 7.51
C ASP A 153 4.95 -0.09 6.58
N PHE A 154 3.65 -0.40 6.59
CA PHE A 154 2.62 0.22 5.75
C PHE A 154 2.97 0.21 4.25
N GLN A 155 3.82 -0.70 3.81
CA GLN A 155 4.24 -0.81 2.41
C GLN A 155 3.21 -1.57 1.57
N THR A 156 3.24 -1.36 0.26
CA THR A 156 2.41 -2.10 -0.70
C THR A 156 2.61 -3.61 -0.54
N SER A 157 1.53 -4.38 -0.63
CA SER A 157 1.60 -5.83 -0.53
C SER A 157 2.37 -6.43 -1.71
N THR A 158 3.30 -7.36 -1.46
CA THR A 158 4.00 -8.10 -2.53
C THR A 158 3.02 -8.78 -3.48
N LYS A 159 1.88 -9.26 -2.95
CA LYS A 159 0.81 -9.84 -3.77
C LYS A 159 0.14 -8.79 -4.66
N ALA A 160 -0.10 -7.59 -4.13
CA ALA A 160 -0.63 -6.48 -4.91
C ALA A 160 0.34 -6.04 -6.03
N ILE A 161 1.64 -6.00 -5.74
CA ILE A 161 2.68 -5.71 -6.75
C ILE A 161 2.66 -6.78 -7.85
N ALA A 162 2.60 -8.07 -7.49
CA ALA A 162 2.51 -9.15 -8.46
C ALA A 162 1.26 -9.03 -9.36
N CYS A 163 0.10 -8.77 -8.75
CA CYS A 163 -1.15 -8.53 -9.48
C CYS A 163 -1.06 -7.32 -10.43
N GLN A 164 -0.41 -6.24 -10.00
CA GLN A 164 -0.20 -5.05 -10.82
C GLN A 164 0.76 -5.32 -12.00
N ASN A 165 1.81 -6.12 -11.77
CA ASN A 165 2.71 -6.56 -12.83
C ASN A 165 2.02 -7.47 -13.83
N VAL A 166 1.11 -8.35 -13.40
CA VAL A 166 0.22 -9.10 -14.30
C VAL A 166 -0.66 -8.14 -15.11
N GLY A 167 -1.16 -7.07 -14.48
CA GLY A 167 -1.91 -6.02 -15.15
C GLY A 167 -1.18 -5.37 -16.33
N VAL A 168 0.05 -4.93 -16.08
CA VAL A 168 0.92 -4.30 -17.09
C VAL A 168 1.40 -5.34 -18.12
N GLY A 169 1.78 -6.53 -17.66
CA GLY A 169 2.23 -7.63 -18.52
C GLY A 169 1.15 -8.10 -19.48
N GLY A 170 -0.09 -8.23 -19.02
CA GLY A 170 -1.24 -8.56 -19.87
C GLY A 170 -1.45 -7.54 -20.99
N TRP A 171 -1.32 -6.25 -20.68
CA TRP A 171 -1.38 -5.21 -21.70
C TRP A 171 -0.23 -5.32 -22.71
N LEU A 172 1.01 -5.44 -22.23
CA LEU A 172 2.19 -5.55 -23.09
C LEU A 172 2.10 -6.74 -24.05
N VAL A 173 1.69 -7.90 -23.54
CA VAL A 173 1.53 -9.11 -24.36
C VAL A 173 0.46 -8.88 -25.43
N GLY A 174 -0.72 -8.36 -25.06
CA GLY A 174 -1.78 -8.08 -26.03
C GLY A 174 -1.37 -7.06 -27.09
N ALA A 175 -0.67 -5.99 -26.67
CA ALA A 175 -0.16 -4.96 -27.57
C ALA A 175 0.90 -5.49 -28.54
N VAL A 176 1.84 -6.32 -28.06
CA VAL A 176 2.88 -6.94 -28.91
C VAL A 176 2.27 -7.87 -29.95
N ILE A 177 1.26 -8.65 -29.58
CA ILE A 177 0.56 -9.54 -30.54
C ILE A 177 -0.07 -8.71 -31.67
N VAL A 178 -0.79 -7.64 -31.32
CA VAL A 178 -1.44 -6.78 -32.31
C VAL A 178 -0.41 -6.03 -33.17
N ALA A 179 0.63 -5.46 -32.54
CA ALA A 179 1.68 -4.72 -33.24
C ALA A 179 2.54 -5.62 -34.13
N GLY A 180 2.85 -6.84 -33.69
CA GLY A 180 3.62 -7.81 -34.47
C GLY A 180 2.94 -8.18 -35.79
N HIS A 181 1.60 -8.22 -35.80
CA HIS A 181 0.82 -8.40 -37.03
C HIS A 181 0.91 -7.19 -37.97
N LEU A 182 0.87 -5.97 -37.43
CA LEU A 182 1.04 -4.74 -38.23
C LEU A 182 2.40 -4.69 -38.95
N VAL A 183 3.46 -5.20 -38.32
CA VAL A 183 4.81 -5.21 -38.91
C VAL A 183 5.16 -6.50 -39.67
N GLY A 184 4.21 -7.44 -39.77
CA GLY A 184 4.39 -8.69 -40.52
C GLY A 184 5.26 -9.75 -39.83
N PHE A 185 5.51 -9.63 -38.52
CA PHE A 185 6.32 -10.58 -37.75
C PHE A 185 5.60 -11.94 -37.53
N PHE A 186 4.26 -11.94 -37.54
CA PHE A 186 3.43 -13.13 -37.33
C PHE A 186 2.68 -13.58 -38.59
N ARG A 187 3.12 -13.14 -39.78
CA ARG A 187 2.58 -13.57 -41.08
C ARG A 187 3.09 -14.94 -41.50
#